data_AF-A0A534SDB0-F1
#
_entry.id   AF-A0A534SDB0-F1
#
_cell.length_a   1.000
_cell.length_b   1.000
_cell.length_c   1.000
_cell.angle_alpha   90.00
_cell.angle_beta   90.00
_cell.angle_gamma   90.00
#
_symmetry.space_group_name_H-M   'P 1'
#
loop_
_entity.id
_entity.type
_entity.pdbx_description
1 polymer ?
#
loop_
_entity_poly.entity_id
_entity_poly.type
_entity_poly.pdbx_seq_one_letter_code
_entity_poly.pdbx_strand_id
1 'polypeptide(L)'
;MITIEDDNAPVRSDHRSDRLLSRRRFLSTLLAGAATAYAAPSLLDGFRGEASLIAEAAELSREAITVDLHCHPNLGGSRKLADFDSAVPDNMRAGGLDAGVFAVRGDHGTIRRNSSGRYAEYRKAEPGELFQGSQDQLDKVLKAVKAGSIGLVQSPADIVEKKNKGLPCAVLAIEGSDPLEGDLSRVKFFYDIGVRVLQLMHYRINEIGDIQTEDPRHKGLTAFGRDVVKEMNKLGMVIDVAHASSDTLSGVLAASQHPVICSHTGAYALRTNARHLENKDMTAIARKGGVIGVWPLLRRRDNFQTYLRELDYVKNLVGADHVGIGTDLFGIASETAIPTHKEFALIPAGLLSRGYSETDVVKIVGGNFMRVFREVAQSADK
;
A
#
# COMPACT_ATOMS: atom_id res chain seq x y z
N MET A 1 -18.25 80.19 -5.92
CA MET A 1 -19.15 79.02 -6.05
C MET A 1 -18.29 77.85 -6.51
N ILE A 2 -17.55 77.23 -5.59
CA ILE A 2 -16.84 75.96 -5.77
C ILE A 2 -16.94 75.30 -4.39
N THR A 3 -17.75 74.25 -4.28
CA THR A 3 -17.95 73.46 -3.05
C THR A 3 -17.13 72.19 -3.16
N ILE A 4 -16.42 71.89 -2.07
CA ILE A 4 -15.66 70.67 -1.80
C ILE A 4 -16.67 69.65 -1.26
N GLU A 5 -16.74 68.43 -1.83
CA GLU A 5 -17.47 67.30 -1.25
C GLU A 5 -16.48 66.27 -0.67
N ASP A 6 -16.76 65.88 0.57
CA ASP A 6 -16.05 64.91 1.40
C ASP A 6 -16.26 63.47 0.88
N ASP A 7 -15.16 62.76 0.63
CA ASP A 7 -15.14 61.32 0.35
C ASP A 7 -14.87 60.56 1.66
N ASN A 8 -15.95 60.11 2.34
CA ASN A 8 -15.83 59.23 3.50
C ASN A 8 -17.05 58.29 3.59
N ALA A 9 -17.04 57.23 2.78
CA ALA A 9 -17.92 56.08 2.94
C ALA A 9 -17.12 54.88 3.48
N PRO A 10 -17.56 54.21 4.56
CA PRO A 10 -16.85 53.07 5.12
C PRO A 10 -16.98 51.86 4.20
N VAL A 11 -15.83 51.28 3.83
CA VAL A 11 -15.74 49.98 3.16
C VAL A 11 -16.41 48.93 4.05
N ARG A 12 -17.58 48.43 3.64
CA ARG A 12 -18.20 47.26 4.27
C ARG A 12 -17.29 46.06 4.04
N SER A 13 -16.63 45.58 5.09
CA SER A 13 -15.90 44.33 5.05
C SER A 13 -16.88 43.18 4.77
N ASP A 14 -16.52 42.31 3.84
CA ASP A 14 -17.32 41.16 3.45
C ASP A 14 -17.34 40.13 4.59
N HIS A 15 -18.31 40.26 5.49
CA HIS A 15 -18.48 39.35 6.62
C HIS A 15 -18.77 37.88 6.22
N ARG A 16 -19.03 37.58 4.94
CA ARG A 16 -19.18 36.18 4.47
C ARG A 16 -17.84 35.50 4.23
N SER A 17 -16.84 36.19 3.67
CA SER A 17 -15.50 35.61 3.47
C SER A 17 -14.83 35.34 4.81
N ASP A 18 -14.96 36.26 5.78
CA ASP A 18 -14.41 36.11 7.13
C ASP A 18 -15.08 34.98 7.91
N ARG A 19 -16.39 34.75 7.74
CA ARG A 19 -17.09 33.61 8.36
C ARG A 19 -16.70 32.26 7.75
N LEU A 20 -16.46 32.19 6.44
CA LEU A 20 -15.99 30.98 5.76
C LEU A 20 -14.54 30.65 6.15
N LEU A 21 -13.68 31.67 6.24
CA LEU A 21 -12.30 31.56 6.72
C LEU A 21 -12.26 31.16 8.21
N SER A 22 -13.13 31.73 9.03
CA SER A 22 -13.31 31.39 10.46
C SER A 22 -13.77 29.93 10.65
N ARG A 23 -14.73 29.46 9.85
CA ARG A 23 -15.20 28.07 9.89
C ARG A 23 -14.14 27.07 9.43
N ARG A 24 -13.44 27.37 8.32
CA ARG A 24 -12.31 26.55 7.86
C ARG A 24 -11.23 26.47 8.93
N ARG A 25 -10.84 27.62 9.53
CA ARG A 25 -9.88 27.66 10.64
C ARG A 25 -10.33 26.87 11.87
N PHE A 26 -11.59 26.98 12.27
CA PHE A 26 -12.14 26.25 13.42
C PHE A 26 -12.20 24.74 13.19
N LEU A 27 -12.63 24.30 12.00
CA LEU A 27 -12.62 22.89 11.60
C LEU A 27 -11.19 22.35 11.53
N SER A 28 -10.24 23.11 10.97
CA SER A 28 -8.83 22.70 10.93
C SER A 28 -8.21 22.55 12.33
N THR A 29 -8.58 23.37 13.33
CA THR A 29 -8.08 23.23 14.70
C THR A 29 -8.64 21.98 15.41
N LEU A 30 -9.90 21.63 15.16
CA LEU A 30 -10.51 20.39 15.68
C LEU A 30 -9.92 19.14 15.01
N LEU A 31 -9.67 19.19 13.71
CA LEU A 31 -9.07 18.10 12.93
C LEU A 31 -7.60 17.88 13.29
N ALA A 32 -6.82 18.94 13.50
CA ALA A 32 -5.48 18.83 14.05
C ALA A 32 -5.50 18.18 15.44
N GLY A 33 -6.48 18.52 16.29
CA GLY A 33 -6.67 17.88 17.60
C GLY A 33 -6.94 16.38 17.49
N ALA A 34 -7.80 15.94 16.55
CA ALA A 34 -8.09 14.52 16.34
C ALA A 34 -6.90 13.75 15.73
N ALA A 35 -6.22 14.30 14.72
CA ALA A 35 -5.06 13.66 14.10
C ALA A 35 -3.84 13.58 15.04
N THR A 36 -3.64 14.58 15.91
CA THR A 36 -2.56 14.59 16.89
C THR A 36 -2.87 13.78 18.16
N ALA A 37 -4.13 13.67 18.57
CA ALA A 37 -4.52 12.93 19.78
C ALA A 37 -4.21 11.42 19.72
N TYR A 38 -4.06 10.85 18.52
CA TYR A 38 -3.83 9.42 18.33
C TYR A 38 -2.43 9.05 17.85
N ALA A 39 -1.58 10.03 17.56
CA ALA A 39 -0.19 9.79 17.12
C ALA A 39 0.77 9.71 18.33
N ALA A 40 1.78 8.85 18.24
CA ALA A 40 2.80 8.74 19.29
C ALA A 40 3.55 10.08 19.48
N PRO A 41 3.73 10.59 20.72
CA PRO A 41 4.33 11.90 20.98
C PRO A 41 5.73 12.11 20.36
N SER A 42 6.54 11.04 20.24
CA SER A 42 7.87 11.09 19.63
C SER A 42 7.86 11.28 18.11
N LEU A 43 6.77 10.94 17.43
CA LEU A 43 6.59 11.18 15.98
C LEU A 43 6.17 12.63 15.71
N LEU A 44 5.43 13.24 16.64
CA LEU A 44 4.98 14.63 16.56
C LEU A 44 6.11 15.65 16.81
N ASP A 45 7.21 15.24 17.45
CA ASP A 45 8.38 16.10 17.66
C ASP A 45 8.98 16.60 16.33
N GLY A 46 8.81 15.84 15.23
CA GLY A 46 9.21 16.25 13.89
C GLY A 46 8.30 17.30 13.23
N PHE A 47 7.16 17.62 13.83
CA PHE A 47 6.12 18.53 13.31
C PHE A 47 5.84 19.72 14.26
N ARG A 48 6.72 19.98 15.24
CA ARG A 48 6.54 21.09 16.19
C ARG A 48 6.46 22.43 15.46
N GLY A 49 5.27 23.04 15.47
CA GLY A 49 4.96 24.33 14.83
C GLY A 49 3.99 24.23 13.64
N GLU A 50 3.59 23.03 13.23
CA GLU A 50 2.90 22.76 11.97
C GLU A 50 1.44 22.29 12.13
N ALA A 51 0.72 22.78 13.14
CA ALA A 51 -0.68 22.38 13.37
C ALA A 51 -1.60 22.64 12.15
N SER A 52 -1.28 23.64 11.32
CA SER A 52 -1.99 23.91 10.06
C SER A 52 -1.75 22.85 8.99
N LEU A 53 -0.52 22.31 8.88
CA LEU A 53 -0.18 21.28 7.90
C LEU A 53 -0.81 19.93 8.23
N ILE A 54 -0.90 19.58 9.52
CA ILE A 54 -1.62 18.37 9.95
C ILE A 54 -3.12 18.48 9.61
N ALA A 55 -3.71 19.66 9.80
CA ALA A 55 -5.10 19.88 9.43
C ALA A 55 -5.32 19.84 7.91
N GLU A 56 -4.42 20.43 7.13
CA GLU A 56 -4.43 20.40 5.66
C GLU A 56 -4.29 18.96 5.15
N ALA A 57 -3.35 18.20 5.71
CA ALA A 57 -3.18 16.77 5.46
C ALA A 57 -4.45 15.95 5.76
N ALA A 58 -5.14 16.25 6.86
CA ALA A 58 -6.38 15.57 7.24
C ALA A 58 -7.52 15.87 6.25
N GLU A 59 -7.67 17.13 5.83
CA GLU A 59 -8.64 17.54 4.81
C GLU A 59 -8.34 16.88 3.46
N LEU A 60 -7.06 16.89 3.04
CA LEU A 60 -6.63 16.26 1.79
C LEU A 60 -6.88 14.75 1.79
N SER A 61 -6.61 14.07 2.91
CA SER A 61 -6.88 12.63 3.05
C SER A 61 -8.36 12.31 3.04
N ARG A 62 -9.21 13.20 3.56
CA ARG A 62 -10.67 13.03 3.48
C ARG A 62 -11.15 13.09 2.04
N GLU A 63 -10.55 13.92 1.20
CA GLU A 63 -10.92 14.07 -0.21
C GLU A 63 -10.29 12.97 -1.09
N ALA A 64 -9.01 12.62 -0.84
CA ALA A 64 -8.25 11.61 -1.57
C ALA A 64 -8.64 10.18 -1.20
N ILE A 65 -8.66 9.24 -2.15
CA ILE A 65 -8.74 7.82 -1.80
C ILE A 65 -7.37 7.37 -1.29
N THR A 66 -7.31 6.87 -0.06
CA THR A 66 -6.07 6.37 0.56
C THR A 66 -5.99 4.86 0.51
N VAL A 67 -4.84 4.34 0.10
CA VAL A 67 -4.61 2.90 -0.06
C VAL A 67 -3.21 2.54 0.44
N ASP A 68 -3.17 1.52 1.30
CA ASP A 68 -1.94 0.81 1.62
C ASP A 68 -1.79 -0.34 0.64
N LEU A 69 -0.76 -0.27 -0.21
CA LEU A 69 -0.48 -1.25 -1.25
C LEU A 69 -0.11 -2.62 -0.70
N HIS A 70 0.30 -2.72 0.58
CA HIS A 70 0.63 -3.99 1.19
C HIS A 70 0.53 -3.95 2.72
N CYS A 71 -0.40 -4.70 3.29
CA CYS A 71 -0.41 -5.03 4.71
C CYS A 71 -0.99 -6.42 4.95
N HIS A 72 -0.76 -6.99 6.13
CA HIS A 72 -1.27 -8.30 6.50
C HIS A 72 -2.53 -8.16 7.34
N PRO A 73 -3.48 -9.12 7.29
CA PRO A 73 -4.75 -9.05 8.03
C PRO A 73 -4.64 -9.24 9.55
N ASN A 74 -3.43 -9.20 10.13
CA ASN A 74 -3.12 -9.43 11.54
C ASN A 74 -3.75 -10.70 12.15
N LEU A 75 -3.46 -11.86 11.58
CA LEU A 75 -4.02 -13.15 12.02
C LEU A 75 -3.15 -13.88 13.05
N GLY A 76 -2.27 -13.14 13.74
CA GLY A 76 -1.34 -13.65 14.74
C GLY A 76 -0.18 -14.47 14.17
N GLY A 77 0.93 -14.56 14.93
CA GLY A 77 2.14 -15.32 14.55
C GLY A 77 2.27 -16.70 15.21
N SER A 78 1.18 -17.24 15.78
CA SER A 78 1.18 -18.51 16.50
C SER A 78 0.93 -19.71 15.57
N ARG A 79 1.15 -20.96 16.05
CA ARG A 79 0.84 -22.18 15.27
C ARG A 79 -0.62 -22.29 14.83
N LYS A 80 -1.54 -21.55 15.46
CA LYS A 80 -2.96 -21.47 15.08
C LYS A 80 -3.28 -20.03 14.67
N LEU A 81 -3.95 -19.89 13.53
CA LEU A 81 -4.46 -18.59 13.07
C LEU A 81 -5.46 -18.03 14.08
N ALA A 82 -5.25 -16.77 14.45
CA ALA A 82 -6.23 -16.00 15.19
C ALA A 82 -7.44 -15.66 14.29
N ASP A 83 -8.53 -15.22 14.92
CA ASP A 83 -9.58 -14.51 14.18
C ASP A 83 -9.08 -13.12 13.77
N PHE A 84 -9.71 -12.54 12.75
CA PHE A 84 -9.39 -11.21 12.25
C PHE A 84 -9.48 -10.16 13.38
N ASP A 85 -8.42 -9.38 13.54
CA ASP A 85 -8.32 -8.39 14.60
C ASP A 85 -9.29 -7.22 14.36
N SER A 86 -10.27 -7.06 15.24
CA SER A 86 -11.26 -5.99 15.14
C SER A 86 -10.67 -4.60 15.34
N ALA A 87 -9.46 -4.48 15.91
CA ALA A 87 -8.76 -3.19 16.00
C ALA A 87 -8.23 -2.70 14.64
N VAL A 88 -8.06 -3.59 13.64
CA VAL A 88 -7.53 -3.20 12.33
C VAL A 88 -8.44 -2.16 11.65
N PRO A 89 -9.76 -2.37 11.46
CA PRO A 89 -10.64 -1.36 10.89
C PRO A 89 -10.68 -0.05 11.71
N ASP A 90 -10.61 -0.12 13.03
CA ASP A 90 -10.60 1.08 13.88
C ASP A 90 -9.32 1.90 13.70
N ASN A 91 -8.18 1.23 13.59
CA ASN A 91 -6.91 1.88 13.29
C ASN A 91 -6.90 2.47 11.88
N MET A 92 -7.49 1.79 10.89
CA MET A 92 -7.66 2.32 9.53
C MET A 92 -8.50 3.60 9.54
N ARG A 93 -9.64 3.62 10.25
CA ARG A 93 -10.47 4.84 10.39
C ARG A 93 -9.69 5.98 11.02
N ALA A 94 -8.96 5.71 12.11
CA ALA A 94 -8.16 6.73 12.80
C ALA A 94 -7.01 7.26 11.93
N GLY A 95 -6.43 6.42 11.06
CA GLY A 95 -5.40 6.82 10.11
C GLY A 95 -5.90 7.44 8.81
N GLY A 96 -7.22 7.54 8.62
CA GLY A 96 -7.82 7.98 7.37
C GLY A 96 -7.49 7.05 6.19
N LEU A 97 -7.33 5.75 6.45
CA LEU A 97 -7.02 4.71 5.46
C LEU A 97 -8.31 4.06 4.92
N ASP A 98 -8.62 4.28 3.65
CA ASP A 98 -9.85 3.76 3.02
C ASP A 98 -9.73 2.28 2.65
N ALA A 99 -8.59 1.86 2.11
CA ALA A 99 -8.36 0.49 1.68
C ALA A 99 -6.98 -0.04 2.11
N GLY A 100 -6.95 -1.28 2.59
CA GLY A 100 -5.73 -2.06 2.74
C GLY A 100 -5.71 -3.20 1.74
N VAL A 101 -4.57 -3.39 1.06
CA VAL A 101 -4.31 -4.59 0.27
C VAL A 101 -3.84 -5.68 1.22
N PHE A 102 -4.79 -6.50 1.67
CA PHE A 102 -4.59 -7.53 2.69
C PHE A 102 -4.01 -8.79 2.09
N ALA A 103 -2.69 -8.92 2.20
CA ALA A 103 -1.95 -10.07 1.69
C ALA A 103 -1.97 -11.22 2.71
N VAL A 104 -2.50 -12.38 2.31
CA VAL A 104 -2.37 -13.63 3.08
C VAL A 104 -1.13 -14.40 2.64
N ARG A 105 -0.55 -15.23 3.52
CA ARG A 105 0.69 -15.97 3.23
C ARG A 105 0.56 -17.46 3.50
N GLY A 106 0.51 -18.28 2.45
CA GLY A 106 0.41 -19.74 2.58
C GLY A 106 1.71 -20.42 3.03
N ASP A 107 2.86 -19.76 2.88
CA ASP A 107 4.18 -20.37 3.01
C ASP A 107 4.81 -20.29 4.41
N HIS A 108 4.16 -19.62 5.39
CA HIS A 108 4.65 -19.50 6.77
C HIS A 108 5.09 -20.82 7.41
N GLY A 109 4.39 -21.91 7.11
CA GLY A 109 4.72 -23.25 7.62
C GLY A 109 6.03 -23.82 7.08
N THR A 110 6.55 -23.26 5.99
CA THR A 110 7.66 -23.80 5.18
C THR A 110 8.90 -22.89 5.14
N ILE A 111 8.76 -21.64 5.62
CA ILE A 111 9.86 -20.67 5.70
C ILE A 111 10.25 -20.40 7.16
N ARG A 112 11.53 -20.11 7.40
CA ARG A 112 12.03 -19.61 8.70
C ARG A 112 13.31 -18.81 8.53
N ARG A 113 13.70 -18.06 9.55
CA ARG A 113 15.03 -17.44 9.58
C ARG A 113 16.12 -18.51 9.63
N ASN A 114 17.05 -18.46 8.67
CA ASN A 114 18.25 -19.29 8.64
C ASN A 114 19.34 -18.72 9.57
N SER A 115 20.52 -19.34 9.58
CA SER A 115 21.67 -18.91 10.41
C SER A 115 22.18 -17.49 10.10
N SER A 116 21.90 -16.97 8.90
CA SER A 116 22.22 -15.58 8.51
C SER A 116 21.13 -14.58 8.92
N GLY A 117 20.04 -15.03 9.55
CA GLY A 117 18.90 -14.21 9.97
C GLY A 117 17.92 -13.86 8.85
N ARG A 118 18.10 -14.40 7.65
CA ARG A 118 17.22 -14.22 6.47
C ARG A 118 16.15 -15.31 6.43
N TYR A 119 14.94 -15.00 5.98
CA TYR A 119 13.93 -16.01 5.72
C TYR A 119 14.32 -16.83 4.50
N ALA A 120 14.18 -18.15 4.60
CA ALA A 120 14.39 -19.11 3.54
C ALA A 120 13.48 -20.32 3.75
N GLU A 121 13.20 -21.03 2.66
CA GLU A 121 12.56 -22.35 2.71
C GLU A 121 13.41 -23.31 3.55
N TYR A 122 12.81 -23.93 4.57
CA TYR A 122 13.51 -24.92 5.42
C TYR A 122 13.00 -26.34 5.23
N ARG A 123 11.85 -26.49 4.58
CA ARG A 123 11.28 -27.77 4.17
C ARG A 123 10.38 -27.54 2.96
N LYS A 124 10.12 -28.63 2.22
CA LYS A 124 9.10 -28.62 1.19
C LYS A 124 7.71 -28.63 1.82
N ALA A 125 6.77 -27.97 1.15
CA ALA A 125 5.35 -28.10 1.45
C ALA A 125 4.85 -29.48 1.03
N GLU A 126 3.89 -30.02 1.77
CA GLU A 126 3.09 -31.13 1.26
C GLU A 126 2.11 -30.62 0.18
N PRO A 127 1.71 -31.43 -0.80
CA PRO A 127 0.74 -31.03 -1.81
C PRO A 127 -0.56 -30.50 -1.16
N GLY A 128 -0.99 -29.30 -1.54
CA GLY A 128 -2.19 -28.63 -1.03
C GLY A 128 -1.98 -27.85 0.27
N GLU A 129 -0.82 -27.96 0.93
CA GLU A 129 -0.54 -27.25 2.18
C GLU A 129 -0.57 -25.74 2.00
N LEU A 130 0.07 -25.24 0.95
CA LEU A 130 0.20 -23.81 0.66
C LEU A 130 -1.15 -23.22 0.25
N PHE A 131 -1.93 -23.99 -0.51
CA PHE A 131 -3.29 -23.66 -0.89
C PHE A 131 -4.21 -23.54 0.32
N GLN A 132 -4.23 -24.56 1.17
CA GLN A 132 -5.06 -24.56 2.38
C GLN A 132 -4.64 -23.43 3.34
N GLY A 133 -3.33 -23.21 3.54
CA GLY A 133 -2.83 -22.16 4.41
C GLY A 133 -3.24 -20.75 3.97
N SER A 134 -3.31 -20.48 2.66
CA SER A 134 -3.84 -19.22 2.13
C SER A 134 -5.36 -19.13 2.24
N GLN A 135 -6.09 -20.22 1.94
CA GLN A 135 -7.55 -20.24 2.11
C GLN A 135 -7.97 -19.99 3.55
N ASP A 136 -7.34 -20.67 4.52
CA ASP A 136 -7.68 -20.52 5.94
C ASP A 136 -7.57 -19.06 6.40
N GLN A 137 -6.60 -18.32 5.88
CA GLN A 137 -6.43 -16.89 6.17
C GLN A 137 -7.46 -16.02 5.45
N LEU A 138 -7.74 -16.29 4.16
CA LEU A 138 -8.79 -15.60 3.42
C LEU A 138 -10.15 -15.76 4.10
N ASP A 139 -10.46 -16.96 4.59
CA ASP A 139 -11.69 -17.25 5.33
C ASP A 139 -11.83 -16.40 6.60
N LYS A 140 -10.73 -16.09 7.30
CA LYS A 140 -10.76 -15.16 8.45
C LYS A 140 -11.14 -13.76 8.04
N VAL A 141 -10.57 -13.25 6.94
CA VAL A 141 -10.90 -11.92 6.42
C VAL A 141 -12.34 -11.88 5.90
N LEU A 142 -12.75 -12.89 5.14
CA LEU A 142 -14.11 -13.03 4.61
C LEU A 142 -15.17 -13.17 5.71
N LYS A 143 -14.83 -13.83 6.83
CA LYS A 143 -15.69 -13.87 8.02
C LYS A 143 -15.89 -12.46 8.61
N ALA A 144 -14.84 -11.64 8.68
CA ALA A 144 -14.94 -10.24 9.13
C ALA A 144 -15.72 -9.35 8.16
N VAL A 145 -15.56 -9.58 6.85
CA VAL A 145 -16.37 -8.97 5.80
C VAL A 145 -17.84 -9.30 5.99
N LYS A 146 -18.18 -10.58 6.17
CA LYS A 146 -19.55 -11.05 6.39
C LYS A 146 -20.17 -10.47 7.67
N ALA A 147 -19.35 -10.24 8.70
CA ALA A 147 -19.76 -9.57 9.93
C ALA A 147 -19.97 -8.06 9.77
N GLY A 148 -19.59 -7.46 8.63
CA GLY A 148 -19.73 -6.04 8.35
C GLY A 148 -18.66 -5.15 9.00
N SER A 149 -17.61 -5.75 9.58
CA SER A 149 -16.54 -5.00 10.26
C SER A 149 -15.59 -4.28 9.28
N ILE A 150 -15.48 -4.80 8.06
CA ILE A 150 -14.67 -4.27 6.96
C ILE A 150 -15.37 -4.59 5.62
N GLY A 151 -15.28 -3.70 4.63
CA GLY A 151 -15.87 -3.94 3.30
C GLY A 151 -14.97 -4.81 2.41
N LEU A 152 -15.55 -5.57 1.47
CA LEU A 152 -14.79 -6.32 0.46
C LEU A 152 -14.63 -5.52 -0.83
N VAL A 153 -13.44 -5.52 -1.42
CA VAL A 153 -13.18 -4.88 -2.72
C VAL A 153 -13.00 -5.92 -3.81
N GLN A 154 -13.86 -5.87 -4.82
CA GLN A 154 -13.76 -6.68 -6.04
C GLN A 154 -13.60 -5.82 -7.30
N SER A 155 -13.73 -4.51 -7.19
CA SER A 155 -13.57 -3.54 -8.27
C SER A 155 -13.11 -2.19 -7.71
N PRO A 156 -12.54 -1.30 -8.54
CA PRO A 156 -12.22 0.06 -8.12
C PRO A 156 -13.44 0.85 -7.60
N ALA A 157 -14.64 0.54 -8.09
CA ALA A 157 -15.87 1.20 -7.66
C ALA A 157 -16.22 0.88 -6.20
N ASP A 158 -15.85 -0.30 -5.71
CA ASP A 158 -16.10 -0.71 -4.32
C ASP A 158 -15.39 0.19 -3.31
N ILE A 159 -14.14 0.59 -3.59
CA ILE A 159 -13.38 1.47 -2.70
C ILE A 159 -14.08 2.82 -2.58
N VAL A 160 -14.53 3.38 -3.70
CA VAL A 160 -15.28 4.66 -3.73
C VAL A 160 -16.58 4.54 -2.95
N GLU A 161 -17.34 3.48 -3.18
CA GLU A 161 -18.62 3.22 -2.51
C GLU A 161 -18.45 3.08 -0.99
N LYS A 162 -17.42 2.36 -0.55
CA LYS A 162 -17.18 2.04 0.87
C LYS A 162 -16.59 3.24 1.63
N LYS A 163 -15.71 4.00 0.98
CA LYS A 163 -15.28 5.32 1.46
C LYS A 163 -16.47 6.24 1.73
N ASN A 164 -17.41 6.35 0.79
CA ASN A 164 -18.61 7.20 0.96
C ASN A 164 -19.50 6.78 2.14
N LYS A 165 -19.37 5.53 2.61
CA LYS A 165 -20.06 4.98 3.77
C LYS A 165 -19.23 5.05 5.06
N GLY A 166 -17.99 5.57 5.01
CA GLY A 166 -17.06 5.57 6.15
C GLY A 166 -16.63 4.16 6.58
N LEU A 167 -16.68 3.19 5.66
CA LEU A 167 -16.33 1.80 5.92
C LEU A 167 -14.96 1.50 5.29
N PRO A 168 -13.90 1.28 6.09
CA PRO A 168 -12.64 0.76 5.57
C PRO A 168 -12.87 -0.57 4.85
N CYS A 169 -12.04 -0.84 3.84
CA CYS A 169 -12.23 -2.01 2.99
C CYS A 169 -10.92 -2.78 2.74
N ALA A 170 -11.08 -4.09 2.46
CA ALA A 170 -10.01 -5.01 2.15
C ALA A 170 -10.01 -5.30 0.65
N VAL A 171 -8.89 -5.01 -0.01
CA VAL A 171 -8.53 -5.62 -1.28
C VAL A 171 -7.84 -6.93 -0.93
N LEU A 172 -8.45 -8.07 -1.26
CA LEU A 172 -7.85 -9.36 -0.94
C LEU A 172 -6.64 -9.62 -1.84
N ALA A 173 -5.53 -9.99 -1.21
CA ALA A 173 -4.27 -10.30 -1.86
C ALA A 173 -3.64 -11.59 -1.33
N ILE A 174 -2.73 -12.16 -2.11
CA ILE A 174 -1.89 -13.29 -1.69
C ILE A 174 -0.44 -12.87 -1.86
N GLU A 175 0.36 -13.00 -0.79
CA GLU A 175 1.81 -12.84 -0.82
C GLU A 175 2.49 -14.17 -1.17
N GLY A 176 3.09 -14.24 -2.36
CA GLY A 176 3.66 -15.48 -2.89
C GLY A 176 2.58 -16.37 -3.49
N SER A 177 2.68 -16.60 -4.80
CA SER A 177 1.71 -17.42 -5.56
C SER A 177 1.93 -18.93 -5.38
N ASP A 178 2.61 -19.32 -4.31
CA ASP A 178 2.79 -20.69 -3.84
C ASP A 178 1.50 -21.51 -3.74
N PRO A 179 0.33 -20.95 -3.39
CA PRO A 179 -0.96 -21.65 -3.43
C PRO A 179 -1.37 -22.18 -4.81
N LEU A 180 -0.77 -21.69 -5.90
CA LEU A 180 -1.05 -22.20 -7.24
C LEU A 180 -0.48 -23.61 -7.44
N GLU A 181 0.65 -23.94 -6.82
CA GLU A 181 1.30 -25.27 -6.88
C GLU A 181 1.40 -25.84 -8.32
N GLY A 182 1.67 -24.98 -9.31
CA GLY A 182 1.74 -25.38 -10.73
C GLY A 182 0.41 -25.58 -11.45
N ASP A 183 -0.73 -25.34 -10.79
CA ASP A 183 -2.07 -25.44 -11.36
C ASP A 183 -2.60 -24.05 -11.75
N LEU A 184 -2.64 -23.76 -13.06
CA LEU A 184 -3.10 -22.49 -13.60
C LEU A 184 -4.57 -22.18 -13.24
N SER A 185 -5.41 -23.20 -13.07
CA SER A 185 -6.84 -23.01 -12.77
C SER A 185 -7.06 -22.32 -11.42
N ARG A 186 -6.08 -22.40 -10.51
CA ARG A 186 -6.15 -21.77 -9.19
C ARG A 186 -6.07 -20.25 -9.26
N VAL A 187 -5.53 -19.66 -10.33
CA VAL A 187 -5.57 -18.20 -10.54
C VAL A 187 -7.02 -17.73 -10.60
N LYS A 188 -7.83 -18.39 -11.45
CA LYS A 188 -9.26 -18.10 -11.56
C LYS A 188 -10.00 -18.41 -10.27
N PHE A 189 -9.70 -19.54 -9.62
CA PHE A 189 -10.29 -19.88 -8.33
C PHE A 189 -10.14 -18.75 -7.30
N PHE A 190 -8.92 -18.22 -7.12
CA PHE A 190 -8.66 -17.13 -6.19
C PHE A 190 -9.37 -15.84 -6.61
N TYR A 191 -9.40 -15.55 -7.91
CA TYR A 191 -10.16 -14.41 -8.43
C TYR A 191 -11.67 -14.52 -8.11
N ASP A 192 -12.27 -15.70 -8.31
CA ASP A 192 -13.70 -15.94 -8.10
C ASP A 192 -14.09 -15.75 -6.63
N ILE A 193 -13.22 -16.11 -5.68
CA ILE A 193 -13.45 -15.89 -4.24
C ILE A 193 -13.11 -14.47 -3.76
N GLY A 194 -12.68 -13.59 -4.67
CA GLY A 194 -12.53 -12.16 -4.40
C GLY A 194 -11.10 -11.62 -4.33
N VAL A 195 -10.07 -12.44 -4.56
CA VAL A 195 -8.68 -11.96 -4.65
C VAL A 195 -8.54 -11.04 -5.86
N ARG A 196 -7.88 -9.88 -5.70
CA ARG A 196 -7.67 -8.89 -6.77
C ARG A 196 -6.22 -8.51 -6.99
N VAL A 197 -5.34 -8.83 -6.05
CA VAL A 197 -3.89 -8.66 -6.18
C VAL A 197 -3.23 -10.00 -5.92
N LEU A 198 -2.33 -10.42 -6.80
CA LEU A 198 -1.55 -11.64 -6.59
C LEU A 198 -0.07 -11.30 -6.73
N GLN A 199 0.66 -11.40 -5.62
CA GLN A 199 2.11 -11.26 -5.60
C GLN A 199 2.73 -12.58 -6.04
N LEU A 200 3.55 -12.52 -7.07
CA LEU A 200 4.06 -13.72 -7.70
C LEU A 200 5.03 -14.48 -6.79
N MET A 201 5.89 -13.74 -6.09
CA MET A 201 7.00 -14.27 -5.31
C MET A 201 6.87 -13.95 -3.82
N HIS A 202 7.50 -14.73 -2.95
CA HIS A 202 7.75 -14.40 -1.54
C HIS A 202 9.15 -14.90 -1.14
N TYR A 203 9.30 -15.68 -0.06
CA TYR A 203 10.60 -16.25 0.36
C TYR A 203 10.86 -17.67 -0.18
N ARG A 204 10.11 -18.09 -1.20
CA ARG A 204 10.31 -19.35 -1.92
C ARG A 204 10.50 -19.11 -3.41
N ILE A 205 11.49 -19.76 -3.99
CA ILE A 205 11.55 -19.95 -5.44
C ILE A 205 10.46 -20.96 -5.81
N ASN A 206 9.44 -20.51 -6.52
CA ASN A 206 8.27 -21.28 -6.89
C ASN A 206 8.19 -21.54 -8.41
N GLU A 207 7.12 -22.19 -8.86
CA GLU A 207 6.94 -22.61 -10.24
C GLU A 207 6.90 -21.46 -11.25
N ILE A 208 6.70 -20.21 -10.78
CA ILE A 208 6.60 -19.01 -11.61
C ILE A 208 7.97 -18.41 -11.89
N GLY A 209 8.91 -18.40 -10.92
CA GLY A 209 10.19 -17.72 -11.10
C GLY A 209 11.06 -17.63 -9.84
N ASP A 210 12.10 -16.81 -9.94
CA ASP A 210 13.12 -16.61 -8.91
C ASP A 210 12.87 -15.38 -8.02
N ILE A 211 13.44 -15.40 -6.82
CA ILE A 211 13.30 -14.36 -5.79
C ILE A 211 14.61 -13.60 -5.58
N GLN A 212 14.55 -12.40 -4.99
CA GLN A 212 15.75 -11.54 -4.79
C GLN A 212 16.73 -12.06 -3.72
N THR A 213 16.30 -12.99 -2.87
CA THR A 213 17.04 -13.38 -1.64
C THR A 213 17.77 -14.72 -1.74
N GLU A 214 17.63 -15.43 -2.85
CA GLU A 214 18.22 -16.75 -3.10
C GLU A 214 18.91 -16.78 -4.47
N ASP A 215 19.83 -17.73 -4.66
CA ASP A 215 20.46 -17.94 -5.96
C ASP A 215 19.41 -18.38 -7.00
N PRO A 216 19.47 -17.86 -8.25
CA PRO A 216 18.46 -18.14 -9.26
C PRO A 216 18.46 -19.62 -9.65
N ARG A 217 17.25 -20.21 -9.71
CA ARG A 217 17.00 -21.57 -10.19
C ARG A 217 16.50 -21.56 -11.63
N HIS A 218 15.61 -20.63 -11.96
CA HIS A 218 14.94 -20.53 -13.26
C HIS A 218 15.63 -19.56 -14.22
N LYS A 219 16.44 -18.65 -13.69
CA LYS A 219 17.04 -17.51 -14.38
C LYS A 219 15.97 -16.57 -14.94
N GLY A 220 14.94 -16.31 -14.11
CA GLY A 220 13.82 -15.40 -14.40
C GLY A 220 12.46 -16.08 -14.47
N LEU A 221 11.53 -15.49 -15.23
CA LEU A 221 10.15 -15.95 -15.37
C LEU A 221 10.06 -17.26 -16.17
N THR A 222 9.43 -18.29 -15.61
CA THR A 222 9.25 -19.60 -16.25
C THR A 222 8.17 -19.56 -17.34
N ALA A 223 7.99 -20.68 -18.06
CA ALA A 223 6.87 -20.84 -18.98
C ALA A 223 5.52 -20.80 -18.25
N PHE A 224 5.39 -21.54 -17.15
CA PHE A 224 4.21 -21.51 -16.30
C PHE A 224 3.95 -20.09 -15.76
N GLY A 225 5.00 -19.38 -15.33
CA GLY A 225 4.88 -18.00 -14.88
C GLY A 225 4.36 -17.04 -15.96
N ARG A 226 4.75 -17.23 -17.22
CA ARG A 226 4.15 -16.47 -18.33
C ARG A 226 2.68 -16.76 -18.53
N ASP A 227 2.24 -18.01 -18.33
CA ASP A 227 0.84 -18.38 -18.44
C ASP A 227 0.01 -17.83 -17.27
N VAL A 228 0.58 -17.80 -16.05
CA VAL A 228 -0.02 -17.11 -14.89
C VAL A 228 -0.20 -15.62 -15.18
N VAL A 229 0.82 -14.92 -15.68
CA VAL A 229 0.74 -13.49 -16.03
C VAL A 229 -0.37 -13.23 -17.07
N LYS A 230 -0.50 -14.08 -18.09
CA LYS A 230 -1.56 -13.96 -19.10
C LYS A 230 -2.95 -14.17 -18.50
N GLU A 231 -3.12 -15.19 -17.66
CA GLU A 231 -4.42 -15.45 -17.01
C GLU A 231 -4.80 -14.30 -16.07
N MET A 232 -3.84 -13.73 -15.34
CA MET A 232 -4.07 -12.53 -14.52
C MET A 232 -4.48 -11.32 -15.35
N ASN A 233 -3.83 -11.08 -16.50
CA ASN A 233 -4.24 -10.00 -17.40
C ASN A 233 -5.66 -10.20 -17.92
N LYS A 234 -6.00 -11.43 -18.34
CA LYS A 234 -7.34 -11.79 -18.81
C LYS A 234 -8.42 -11.58 -17.74
N LEU A 235 -8.12 -11.91 -16.48
CA LEU A 235 -9.07 -11.77 -15.38
C LEU A 235 -9.17 -10.35 -14.83
N GLY A 236 -8.25 -9.44 -15.17
CA GLY A 236 -8.16 -8.13 -14.53
C GLY A 236 -7.67 -8.24 -13.08
N MET A 237 -6.74 -9.15 -12.81
CA MET A 237 -6.07 -9.29 -11.51
C MET A 237 -4.75 -8.52 -11.53
N VAL A 238 -4.53 -7.67 -10.53
CA VAL A 238 -3.30 -6.85 -10.42
C VAL A 238 -2.11 -7.75 -10.12
N ILE A 239 -1.06 -7.63 -10.93
CA ILE A 239 0.21 -8.34 -10.75
C ILE A 239 1.08 -7.55 -9.78
N ASP A 240 1.53 -8.22 -8.72
CA ASP A 240 2.53 -7.69 -7.80
C ASP A 240 3.87 -8.42 -7.94
N VAL A 241 4.94 -7.63 -8.14
CA VAL A 241 6.31 -8.09 -8.39
C VAL A 241 7.24 -7.90 -7.19
N ALA A 242 6.72 -7.50 -6.03
CA ALA A 242 7.49 -7.60 -4.80
C ALA A 242 8.05 -9.03 -4.63
N HIS A 243 9.27 -9.11 -4.11
CA HIS A 243 10.09 -10.33 -3.96
C HIS A 243 10.72 -10.92 -5.21
N ALA A 244 10.30 -10.54 -6.41
CA ALA A 244 10.87 -11.06 -7.65
C ALA A 244 12.32 -10.63 -7.89
N SER A 245 13.17 -11.56 -8.29
CA SER A 245 14.51 -11.22 -8.81
C SER A 245 14.42 -10.27 -10.01
N SER A 246 15.49 -9.53 -10.33
CA SER A 246 15.49 -8.62 -11.49
C SER A 246 15.16 -9.34 -12.81
N ASP A 247 15.62 -10.59 -12.98
CA ASP A 247 15.33 -11.39 -14.18
C ASP A 247 13.86 -11.84 -14.22
N THR A 248 13.28 -12.21 -13.07
CA THR A 248 11.86 -12.54 -12.97
C THR A 248 11.01 -11.30 -13.26
N LEU A 249 11.33 -10.17 -12.64
CA LEU A 249 10.70 -8.88 -12.89
C LEU A 249 10.72 -8.53 -14.38
N SER A 250 11.89 -8.59 -15.01
CA SER A 250 12.04 -8.32 -16.44
C SER A 250 11.13 -9.20 -17.30
N GLY A 251 11.08 -10.50 -17.00
CA GLY A 251 10.16 -11.43 -17.66
C GLY A 251 8.69 -11.07 -17.47
N VAL A 252 8.29 -10.65 -16.26
CA VAL A 252 6.91 -10.23 -15.96
C VAL A 252 6.56 -8.95 -16.70
N LEU A 253 7.44 -7.95 -16.71
CA LEU A 253 7.19 -6.68 -17.42
C LEU A 253 7.07 -6.89 -18.94
N ALA A 254 7.82 -7.85 -19.49
CA ALA A 254 7.72 -8.25 -20.90
C ALA A 254 6.41 -8.99 -21.20
N ALA A 255 5.95 -9.86 -20.30
CA ALA A 255 4.76 -10.68 -20.50
C ALA A 255 3.43 -9.96 -20.19
N SER A 256 3.43 -9.03 -19.22
CA SER A 256 2.22 -8.32 -18.79
C SER A 256 1.75 -7.33 -19.85
N GLN A 257 0.44 -7.27 -20.10
CA GLN A 257 -0.19 -6.25 -20.95
C GLN A 257 -0.51 -4.95 -20.20
N HIS A 258 -0.58 -5.02 -18.88
CA HIS A 258 -0.96 -3.90 -18.00
C HIS A 258 0.19 -3.50 -17.07
N PRO A 259 0.09 -2.31 -16.45
CA PRO A 259 0.94 -1.93 -15.33
C PRO A 259 0.93 -2.97 -14.20
N VAL A 260 2.06 -3.07 -13.51
CA VAL A 260 2.23 -3.91 -12.32
C VAL A 260 2.47 -3.02 -11.10
N ILE A 261 2.32 -3.57 -9.90
CA ILE A 261 2.80 -2.93 -8.68
C ILE A 261 4.03 -3.68 -8.15
N CYS A 262 4.93 -2.99 -7.49
CA CYS A 262 5.80 -3.59 -6.48
C CYS A 262 5.27 -3.09 -5.14
N SER A 263 4.47 -3.91 -4.47
CA SER A 263 3.59 -3.44 -3.39
C SER A 263 4.34 -2.93 -2.16
N HIS A 264 5.52 -3.49 -1.87
CA HIS A 264 6.38 -3.06 -0.76
C HIS A 264 7.85 -3.36 -1.04
N THR A 265 8.70 -2.32 -1.03
CA THR A 265 10.15 -2.45 -1.17
C THR A 265 10.88 -1.20 -0.66
N GLY A 266 12.20 -1.19 -0.74
CA GLY A 266 13.03 0.00 -0.52
C GLY A 266 14.02 0.23 -1.66
N ALA A 267 14.76 1.33 -1.61
CA ALA A 267 15.79 1.69 -2.57
C ALA A 267 17.15 1.10 -2.17
N TYR A 268 17.72 0.26 -3.05
CA TYR A 268 19.01 -0.38 -2.80
C TYR A 268 20.14 0.67 -2.71
N ALA A 269 20.06 1.72 -3.51
CA ALA A 269 21.04 2.81 -3.54
C ALA A 269 21.13 3.60 -2.22
N LEU A 270 20.04 3.64 -1.44
CA LEU A 270 20.06 4.24 -0.10
C LEU A 270 20.49 3.25 0.98
N ARG A 271 20.09 1.99 0.83
CA ARG A 271 20.35 0.94 1.81
C ARG A 271 20.48 -0.42 1.14
N THR A 272 21.68 -0.97 1.17
CA THR A 272 21.96 -2.33 0.68
C THR A 272 21.15 -3.35 1.49
N ASN A 273 20.21 -4.00 0.80
CA ASN A 273 19.36 -5.05 1.33
C ASN A 273 18.88 -5.89 0.14
N ALA A 274 18.94 -7.21 0.25
CA ALA A 274 18.48 -8.11 -0.81
C ALA A 274 16.98 -7.94 -1.14
N ARG A 275 16.18 -7.35 -0.25
CA ARG A 275 14.76 -7.04 -0.51
C ARG A 275 14.51 -5.72 -1.26
N HIS A 276 15.53 -4.89 -1.41
CA HIS A 276 15.40 -3.56 -2.02
C HIS A 276 15.63 -3.64 -3.54
N LEU A 277 14.92 -2.81 -4.31
CA LEU A 277 15.10 -2.72 -5.75
C LEU A 277 16.31 -1.84 -6.12
N GLU A 278 17.00 -2.23 -7.18
CA GLU A 278 17.95 -1.36 -7.87
C GLU A 278 17.21 -0.29 -8.70
N ASN A 279 17.88 0.83 -8.97
CA ASN A 279 17.29 1.93 -9.73
C ASN A 279 16.79 1.51 -11.12
N LYS A 280 17.50 0.57 -11.77
CA LYS A 280 17.12 0.05 -13.09
C LYS A 280 15.75 -0.63 -13.04
N ASP A 281 15.47 -1.37 -11.97
CA ASP A 281 14.25 -2.15 -11.78
C ASP A 281 13.09 -1.23 -11.41
N MET A 282 13.33 -0.25 -10.52
CA MET A 282 12.35 0.82 -10.24
C MET A 282 11.96 1.58 -11.51
N THR A 283 12.95 1.96 -12.31
CA THR A 283 12.72 2.66 -13.58
C THR A 283 11.94 1.79 -14.57
N ALA A 284 12.22 0.48 -14.63
CA ALA A 284 11.50 -0.45 -15.50
C ALA A 284 10.02 -0.60 -15.10
N ILE A 285 9.72 -0.69 -13.80
CA ILE A 285 8.35 -0.69 -13.28
C ILE A 285 7.63 0.61 -13.67
N ALA A 286 8.28 1.76 -13.44
CA ALA A 286 7.70 3.07 -13.77
C ALA A 286 7.43 3.22 -15.28
N ARG A 287 8.35 2.78 -16.15
CA ARG A 287 8.16 2.79 -17.61
C ARG A 287 6.99 1.92 -18.07
N LYS A 288 6.63 0.87 -17.32
CA LYS A 288 5.43 0.05 -17.56
C LYS A 288 4.14 0.71 -17.05
N GLY A 289 4.22 1.92 -16.48
CA GLY A 289 3.09 2.59 -15.83
C GLY A 289 2.86 2.11 -14.40
N GLY A 290 3.76 1.32 -13.81
CA GLY A 290 3.57 0.68 -12.52
C GLY A 290 3.70 1.62 -11.31
N VAL A 291 3.53 1.05 -10.11
CA VAL A 291 3.64 1.78 -8.83
C VAL A 291 4.55 1.03 -7.86
N ILE A 292 5.38 1.75 -7.14
CA ILE A 292 6.33 1.22 -6.16
C ILE A 292 5.90 1.68 -4.78
N GLY A 293 5.42 0.74 -3.97
CA GLY A 293 5.12 0.96 -2.56
C GLY A 293 6.40 1.05 -1.75
N VAL A 294 6.67 2.21 -1.16
CA VAL A 294 7.83 2.41 -0.29
C VAL A 294 7.52 1.84 1.08
N TRP A 295 8.38 0.94 1.53
CA TRP A 295 8.25 0.23 2.80
C TRP A 295 8.86 1.04 3.95
N PRO A 296 8.11 1.44 4.99
CA PRO A 296 8.61 2.20 6.15
C PRO A 296 9.52 1.39 7.10
N LEU A 297 10.33 0.48 6.59
CA LEU A 297 11.26 -0.34 7.38
C LEU A 297 12.35 0.52 8.03
N LEU A 298 12.37 0.52 9.36
CA LEU A 298 13.41 1.18 10.16
C LEU A 298 14.53 0.21 10.55
N ARG A 299 15.73 0.75 10.72
CA ARG A 299 16.85 0.12 11.43
C ARG A 299 17.29 1.02 12.59
N ARG A 300 18.26 0.55 13.36
CA ARG A 300 18.81 1.27 14.51
C ARG A 300 19.14 2.74 14.17
N ARG A 301 18.50 3.67 14.89
CA ARG A 301 18.57 5.15 14.75
C ARG A 301 17.76 5.76 13.60
N ASP A 302 17.06 4.97 12.80
CA ASP A 302 16.10 5.49 11.83
C ASP A 302 14.84 6.00 12.52
N ASN A 303 14.11 6.88 11.84
CA ASN A 303 12.83 7.41 12.28
C ASN A 303 11.94 7.74 11.07
N PHE A 304 10.78 8.35 11.33
CA PHE A 304 9.84 8.75 10.29
C PHE A 304 10.46 9.65 9.20
N GLN A 305 11.41 10.52 9.56
CA GLN A 305 12.11 11.35 8.57
C GLN A 305 13.04 10.53 7.67
N THR A 306 13.58 9.40 8.14
CA THR A 306 14.30 8.45 7.26
C THR A 306 13.38 7.88 6.19
N TYR A 307 12.17 7.49 6.58
CA TYR A 307 11.18 6.99 5.63
C TYR A 307 10.78 8.04 4.59
N LEU A 308 10.53 9.29 5.01
CA LEU A 308 10.22 10.37 4.06
C LEU A 308 11.37 10.67 3.07
N ARG A 309 12.63 10.56 3.50
CA ARG A 309 13.78 10.70 2.58
C ARG A 309 13.84 9.58 1.54
N GLU A 310 13.37 8.38 1.88
CA GLU A 310 13.28 7.28 0.91
C GLU A 310 12.16 7.52 -0.10
N LEU A 311 11.00 8.05 0.34
CA LEU A 311 9.95 8.54 -0.55
C LEU A 311 10.47 9.61 -1.52
N ASP A 312 11.24 10.59 -1.04
CA ASP A 312 11.87 11.60 -1.91
C ASP A 312 12.78 10.98 -2.96
N TYR A 313 13.61 10.03 -2.56
CA TYR A 313 14.54 9.38 -3.47
C TYR A 313 13.79 8.66 -4.59
N VAL A 314 12.78 7.87 -4.24
CA VAL A 314 11.98 7.14 -5.24
C VAL A 314 11.21 8.12 -6.13
N LYS A 315 10.57 9.15 -5.55
CA LYS A 315 9.88 10.20 -6.31
C LYS A 315 10.80 10.93 -7.28
N ASN A 316 12.02 11.26 -6.87
CA ASN A 316 13.00 11.94 -7.74
C ASN A 316 13.54 11.02 -8.85
N LEU A 317 13.58 9.71 -8.61
CA LEU A 317 14.03 8.73 -9.59
C LEU A 317 12.96 8.44 -10.66
N VAL A 318 11.72 8.19 -10.23
CA VAL A 318 10.66 7.68 -11.13
C VAL A 318 9.49 8.64 -11.34
N GLY A 319 9.38 9.72 -10.58
CA GLY A 319 8.25 10.65 -10.60
C GLY A 319 7.12 10.25 -9.65
N ALA A 320 6.31 11.23 -9.24
CA ALA A 320 5.25 11.03 -8.26
C ALA A 320 4.11 10.09 -8.71
N ASP A 321 3.93 9.88 -10.02
CA ASP A 321 2.90 8.99 -10.59
C ASP A 321 3.17 7.49 -10.38
N HIS A 322 4.36 7.17 -9.86
CA HIS A 322 4.88 5.81 -9.72
C HIS A 322 5.24 5.45 -8.28
N VAL A 323 4.89 6.30 -7.32
CA VAL A 323 5.17 6.10 -5.90
C VAL A 323 3.88 5.77 -5.16
N GLY A 324 3.93 4.83 -4.23
CA GLY A 324 2.85 4.47 -3.32
C GLY A 324 3.37 4.18 -1.92
N ILE A 325 2.46 3.82 -1.02
CA ILE A 325 2.76 3.42 0.36
C ILE A 325 2.47 1.93 0.52
N GLY A 326 3.45 1.14 0.93
CA GLY A 326 3.28 -0.29 1.22
C GLY A 326 3.83 -0.61 2.60
N THR A 327 2.99 -0.66 3.62
CA THR A 327 3.48 -0.63 5.01
C THR A 327 4.13 -1.94 5.47
N ASP A 328 3.73 -3.06 4.88
CA ASP A 328 4.00 -4.42 5.36
C ASP A 328 3.62 -4.59 6.85
N LEU A 329 2.59 -3.87 7.30
CA LEU A 329 2.08 -3.98 8.67
C LEU A 329 1.67 -5.42 8.99
N PHE A 330 1.98 -5.86 10.21
CA PHE A 330 1.81 -7.24 10.67
C PHE A 330 2.55 -8.30 9.83
N GLY A 331 3.53 -7.84 9.03
CA GLY A 331 4.44 -8.67 8.28
C GLY A 331 5.65 -9.11 9.10
N ILE A 332 6.84 -8.94 8.53
CA ILE A 332 8.08 -9.51 9.08
C ILE A 332 9.01 -8.45 9.70
N ALA A 333 8.73 -7.15 9.46
CA ALA A 333 9.51 -6.05 10.02
C ALA A 333 9.49 -6.07 11.57
N SER A 334 10.66 -5.90 12.18
CA SER A 334 10.79 -5.73 13.63
C SER A 334 10.59 -4.27 14.07
N GLU A 335 10.87 -3.30 13.20
CA GLU A 335 10.76 -1.87 13.47
C GLU A 335 10.24 -1.16 12.21
N THR A 336 9.26 -0.27 12.38
CA THR A 336 8.58 0.44 11.29
C THR A 336 8.30 1.88 11.67
N ALA A 337 8.31 2.77 10.69
CA ALA A 337 7.94 4.18 10.84
C ALA A 337 6.43 4.36 11.02
N ILE A 338 5.65 3.34 10.64
CA ILE A 338 4.19 3.27 10.72
C ILE A 338 3.86 2.03 11.56
N PRO A 339 3.79 2.14 12.91
CA PRO A 339 3.58 0.99 13.80
C PRO A 339 2.17 0.42 13.77
N THR A 340 1.17 1.23 13.40
CA THR A 340 -0.19 0.78 13.14
C THR A 340 -0.78 1.54 11.95
N HIS A 341 -1.97 1.14 11.50
CA HIS A 341 -2.68 1.90 10.46
C HIS A 341 -3.02 3.35 10.89
N LYS A 342 -3.00 3.69 12.20
CA LYS A 342 -3.27 5.06 12.68
C LYS A 342 -2.25 6.06 12.15
N GLU A 343 -0.99 5.66 12.10
CA GLU A 343 0.10 6.54 11.68
C GLU A 343 0.12 6.81 10.17
N PHE A 344 -0.75 6.16 9.38
CA PHE A 344 -0.95 6.50 7.97
C PHE A 344 -1.33 7.99 7.80
N ALA A 345 -2.06 8.56 8.78
CA ALA A 345 -2.43 9.98 8.81
C ALA A 345 -1.22 10.94 8.86
N LEU A 346 -0.04 10.48 9.27
CA LEU A 346 1.17 11.29 9.33
C LEU A 346 1.86 11.42 7.97
N ILE A 347 1.60 10.51 7.02
CA ILE A 347 2.26 10.48 5.72
C ILE A 347 1.93 11.72 4.89
N PRO A 348 0.65 12.11 4.68
CA PRO A 348 0.32 13.30 3.91
C PRO A 348 0.95 14.56 4.51
N ALA A 349 0.91 14.71 5.85
CA ALA A 349 1.55 15.83 6.53
C ALA A 349 3.07 15.85 6.32
N GLY A 350 3.72 14.68 6.42
CA GLY A 350 5.15 14.54 6.17
C GLY A 350 5.55 14.82 4.72
N LEU A 351 4.69 14.52 3.75
CA LEU A 351 4.93 14.87 2.34
C LEU A 351 4.76 16.38 2.10
N LEU A 352 3.70 16.99 2.63
CA LEU A 352 3.47 18.43 2.51
C LEU A 352 4.61 19.24 3.15
N SER A 353 5.10 18.85 4.34
CA SER A 353 6.22 19.54 4.99
C SER A 353 7.55 19.43 4.22
N ARG A 354 7.63 18.50 3.26
CA ARG A 354 8.77 18.36 2.33
C ARG A 354 8.56 19.04 0.98
N GLY A 355 7.49 19.81 0.85
CA GLY A 355 7.20 20.60 -0.35
C GLY A 355 6.57 19.80 -1.50
N TYR A 356 5.95 18.65 -1.22
CA TYR A 356 5.14 17.97 -2.21
C TYR A 356 3.89 18.82 -2.51
N SER A 357 3.46 18.85 -3.76
CA SER A 357 2.16 19.45 -4.09
C SER A 357 1.04 18.57 -3.53
N GLU A 358 -0.12 19.17 -3.24
CA GLU A 358 -1.33 18.41 -2.86
C GLU A 358 -1.65 17.31 -3.89
N THR A 359 -1.47 17.61 -5.19
CA THR A 359 -1.68 16.64 -6.27
C THR A 359 -0.71 15.45 -6.18
N ASP A 360 0.57 15.68 -5.88
CA ASP A 360 1.54 14.60 -5.67
C ASP A 360 1.16 13.77 -4.44
N VAL A 361 0.72 14.42 -3.36
CA VAL A 361 0.28 13.71 -2.14
C VAL A 361 -0.91 12.81 -2.44
N VAL A 362 -1.96 13.32 -3.11
CA VAL A 362 -3.16 12.55 -3.51
C VAL A 362 -2.79 11.32 -4.37
N LYS A 363 -1.82 11.47 -5.28
CA LYS A 363 -1.30 10.37 -6.09
C LYS A 363 -0.64 9.31 -5.21
N ILE A 364 0.28 9.72 -4.34
CA ILE A 364 1.11 8.81 -3.53
C ILE A 364 0.30 8.05 -2.50
N VAL A 365 -0.65 8.70 -1.82
CA VAL A 365 -1.40 8.09 -0.71
C VAL A 365 -2.42 7.05 -1.17
N GLY A 366 -2.72 6.97 -2.46
CA GLY A 366 -3.61 5.93 -3.00
C GLY A 366 -4.09 6.14 -4.44
N GLY A 367 -4.02 7.37 -4.97
CA GLY A 367 -4.43 7.69 -6.33
C GLY A 367 -3.72 6.86 -7.40
N ASN A 368 -2.42 6.59 -7.22
CA ASN A 368 -1.63 5.78 -8.14
C ASN A 368 -2.05 4.30 -8.14
N PHE A 369 -2.35 3.73 -6.97
CA PHE A 369 -2.93 2.39 -6.91
C PHE A 369 -4.28 2.35 -7.62
N MET A 370 -5.15 3.33 -7.37
CA MET A 370 -6.45 3.43 -8.03
C MET A 370 -6.33 3.55 -9.56
N ARG A 371 -5.30 4.22 -10.07
CA ARG A 371 -4.99 4.27 -11.51
C ARG A 371 -4.69 2.87 -12.05
N VAL A 372 -3.73 2.15 -11.45
CA VAL A 372 -3.37 0.79 -11.87
C VAL A 372 -4.56 -0.15 -11.76
N PHE A 373 -5.29 -0.13 -10.65
CA PHE A 373 -6.41 -1.04 -10.44
C PHE A 373 -7.55 -0.81 -11.44
N ARG A 374 -7.83 0.45 -11.81
CA ARG A 374 -8.81 0.77 -12.86
C ARG A 374 -8.38 0.27 -14.23
N GLU A 375 -7.13 0.50 -14.61
CA GLU A 375 -6.60 0.09 -15.91
C GLU A 375 -6.62 -1.43 -16.08
N VAL A 376 -6.22 -2.15 -15.03
CA VAL A 376 -6.25 -3.62 -14.98
C VAL A 376 -7.69 -4.15 -15.01
N ALA A 377 -8.60 -3.60 -14.20
CA ALA A 377 -9.99 -4.09 -14.13
C ALA A 377 -10.78 -3.85 -15.42
N GLN A 378 -10.61 -2.70 -16.08
CA GLN A 378 -11.32 -2.36 -17.33
C GLN A 378 -10.97 -3.29 -18.50
N SER A 379 -9.82 -3.95 -18.44
CA SER A 379 -9.36 -4.82 -19.51
C SER A 379 -9.98 -6.21 -19.46
N ALA A 380 -10.56 -6.61 -18.33
CA ALA A 380 -11.34 -7.85 -18.20
C ALA A 380 -12.73 -7.74 -18.83
N ASP A 381 -13.25 -6.52 -19.00
CA ASP A 381 -14.58 -6.24 -19.57
C ASP A 381 -14.57 -6.16 -21.11
N LYS A 382 -13.39 -6.28 -21.74
CA LYS A 382 -13.17 -6.24 -23.21
C LYS A 382 -12.80 -7.61 -23.72
#